data_AF-C9ZNQ1-F1
#
_entry.id   AF-C9ZNQ1-F1
#
_cell.length_a   1.000
_cell.length_b   1.000
_cell.length_c   1.000
_cell.angle_alpha   90.00
_cell.angle_beta   90.00
_cell.angle_gamma   90.00
#
_symmetry.space_group_name_H-M   'P 1'
#
loop_
_entity.id
_entity.type
_entity.pdbx_description
1 polymer ?
#
loop_
_entity_poly.entity_id
_entity_poly.type
_entity_poly.pdbx_seq_one_letter_code
_entity_poly.pdbx_strand_id
1 'polypeptide(L)'
;MAVIVKTGKCVSPGDVLYATDIYDAIGTIVVAASDTGAVSAGNHADDAIIAGTGCYSRVVSKPDGAVSSQIITTLLGIVQWSGNVVSVRQPTKRARDATTIEVVSLNALKDAGTCGDSATPRLSTPGEATSSVSETPASTAVSTAPKSLWISTSVFGPRMGDNVHLRVVRVSRSFAYGEIIAVNGTWCSNSGSNGGGGGALGGFRGVIRMEDIRPFKPRKDQLSPPPPADAFQDGDVVVATVLSQSDVRQYQLSTVAEHCGVVEAFTVLNSNGRERRVRLRHIPECRDMMKCPLSGNLHRRWCPLIRLV
;
A
#
# COMPACT_ATOMS: atom_id res chain seq x y z
N MET A 1 12.14 -23.40 4.01
CA MET A 1 11.82 -23.65 2.58
C MET A 1 11.49 -22.31 1.94
N ALA A 2 12.23 -21.90 0.90
CA ALA A 2 12.07 -20.57 0.32
C ALA A 2 10.80 -20.49 -0.54
N VAL A 3 9.97 -19.48 -0.29
CA VAL A 3 8.78 -19.18 -1.11
C VAL A 3 9.14 -18.02 -2.03
N ILE A 4 8.95 -18.16 -3.33
CA ILE A 4 9.20 -17.09 -4.33
C ILE A 4 8.05 -17.07 -5.35
N VAL A 5 7.23 -16.03 -5.32
CA VAL A 5 6.12 -15.84 -6.27
C VAL A 5 6.63 -15.12 -7.52
N LYS A 6 6.40 -15.70 -8.71
CA LYS A 6 6.87 -15.13 -10.00
C LYS A 6 6.10 -13.87 -10.42
N THR A 7 6.74 -13.01 -11.22
CA THR A 7 6.10 -11.87 -11.92
C THR A 7 4.87 -12.32 -12.70
N GLY A 8 3.83 -11.48 -12.74
CA GLY A 8 2.60 -11.73 -13.49
C GLY A 8 1.54 -12.50 -12.71
N LYS A 9 1.83 -12.93 -11.47
CA LYS A 9 0.85 -13.60 -10.61
C LYS A 9 -0.09 -12.60 -9.93
N CYS A 10 -1.38 -12.91 -9.95
CA CYS A 10 -2.39 -12.19 -9.18
C CYS A 10 -2.29 -12.59 -7.71
N VAL A 11 -2.30 -11.60 -6.83
CA VAL A 11 -2.11 -11.77 -5.38
C VAL A 11 -3.07 -10.85 -4.64
N SER A 12 -3.59 -11.35 -3.53
CA SER A 12 -4.49 -10.61 -2.63
C SER A 12 -3.70 -10.04 -1.46
N PRO A 13 -4.19 -8.99 -0.77
CA PRO A 13 -3.55 -8.49 0.45
C PRO A 13 -3.40 -9.59 1.51
N GLY A 14 -2.19 -9.76 2.03
CA GLY A 14 -1.85 -10.78 3.02
C GLY A 14 -1.14 -12.02 2.46
N ASP A 15 -1.04 -12.15 1.14
CA ASP A 15 -0.28 -13.22 0.49
C ASP A 15 1.23 -13.03 0.69
N VAL A 16 1.95 -14.13 0.96
CA VAL A 16 3.42 -14.11 1.11
C VAL A 16 4.06 -14.26 -0.27
N LEU A 17 4.76 -13.22 -0.73
CA LEU A 17 5.45 -13.19 -2.02
C LEU A 17 6.86 -13.78 -1.99
N TYR A 18 7.53 -13.56 -0.87
CA TYR A 18 8.89 -14.02 -0.63
C TYR A 18 9.00 -14.49 0.81
N ALA A 19 9.65 -15.62 1.05
CA ALA A 19 10.02 -16.05 2.39
C ALA A 19 11.39 -16.73 2.36
N THR A 20 12.28 -16.36 3.27
CA THR A 20 13.58 -17.01 3.46
C THR A 20 13.93 -17.09 4.94
N ASP A 21 14.71 -18.10 5.32
CA ASP A 21 15.10 -18.35 6.70
C ASP A 21 16.42 -17.58 6.99
N ILE A 22 16.41 -16.72 8.02
CA ILE A 22 17.56 -15.90 8.47
C ILE A 22 18.45 -16.71 9.42
N TYR A 23 17.82 -17.36 10.41
CA TYR A 23 18.48 -18.25 11.38
C TYR A 23 17.87 -19.65 11.30
N ASP A 24 18.69 -20.69 11.38
CA ASP A 24 18.21 -22.06 11.58
C ASP A 24 17.79 -22.31 13.04
N ALA A 25 17.23 -23.49 13.33
CA ALA A 25 16.78 -23.87 14.67
C ALA A 25 17.91 -23.95 15.72
N ILE A 26 19.18 -23.88 15.30
CA ILE A 26 20.38 -23.96 16.15
C ILE A 26 21.01 -22.56 16.32
N GLY A 27 20.43 -21.52 15.71
CA GLY A 27 20.89 -20.13 15.81
C GLY A 27 22.02 -19.78 14.83
N THR A 28 22.31 -20.65 13.87
CA THR A 28 23.29 -20.38 12.81
C THR A 28 22.69 -19.41 11.79
N ILE A 29 23.44 -18.37 11.43
CA ILE A 29 23.05 -17.45 10.34
C ILE A 29 23.08 -18.23 9.03
N VAL A 30 21.91 -18.42 8.41
CA VAL A 30 21.77 -19.04 7.09
C VAL A 30 21.85 -17.97 6.00
N VAL A 31 21.42 -16.75 6.32
CA VAL A 31 21.40 -15.62 5.39
C VAL A 31 21.69 -14.29 6.10
N ALA A 32 22.56 -13.47 5.54
CA ALA A 32 22.85 -12.13 6.08
C ALA A 32 21.61 -11.23 5.96
N ALA A 33 21.10 -10.76 7.10
CA ALA A 33 20.02 -9.78 7.17
C ALA A 33 20.60 -8.42 7.54
N SER A 34 20.16 -7.36 6.85
CA SER A 34 20.42 -5.98 7.28
C SER A 34 19.41 -5.58 8.37
N ASP A 35 19.79 -4.62 9.22
CA ASP A 35 18.95 -4.06 10.31
C ASP A 35 17.60 -3.49 9.83
N THR A 36 17.41 -3.38 8.52
CA THR A 36 16.19 -2.94 7.83
C THR A 36 15.24 -4.07 7.42
N GLY A 37 15.54 -5.32 7.76
CA GLY A 37 14.69 -6.48 7.44
C GLY A 37 14.74 -6.91 5.97
N ALA A 38 15.74 -6.45 5.22
CA ALA A 38 16.08 -6.96 3.89
C ALA A 38 17.04 -8.15 4.05
N VAL A 39 16.78 -9.23 3.31
CA VAL A 39 17.52 -10.49 3.46
C VAL A 39 18.09 -10.89 2.11
N SER A 40 19.41 -11.07 2.04
CA SER A 40 20.18 -11.31 0.81
C SER A 40 20.28 -12.78 0.47
N ALA A 41 19.77 -13.24 -0.67
CA ALA A 41 19.92 -14.65 -1.06
C ALA A 41 21.37 -15.04 -1.49
N GLY A 42 22.35 -14.14 -1.35
CA GLY A 42 23.74 -14.36 -1.73
C GLY A 42 24.75 -13.83 -0.70
N ASN A 43 26.00 -14.27 -0.84
CA ASN A 43 27.15 -13.92 0.01
C ASN A 43 27.52 -12.43 0.01
N HIS A 44 26.75 -11.56 -0.66
CA HIS A 44 26.97 -10.12 -0.75
C HIS A 44 25.71 -9.33 -0.37
N ALA A 45 25.92 -8.23 0.36
CA ALA A 45 24.86 -7.32 0.81
C ALA A 45 24.04 -6.69 -0.34
N ASP A 46 24.57 -6.72 -1.57
CA ASP A 46 23.93 -6.14 -2.76
C ASP A 46 22.81 -7.01 -3.37
N ASP A 47 22.63 -8.25 -2.91
CA ASP A 47 21.59 -9.19 -3.40
C ASP A 47 20.35 -9.24 -2.49
N ALA A 48 20.16 -8.20 -1.66
CA ALA A 48 19.04 -8.09 -0.72
C ALA A 48 17.71 -7.91 -1.48
N ILE A 49 16.75 -8.80 -1.25
CA ILE A 49 15.42 -8.66 -1.84
C ILE A 49 14.61 -7.65 -1.02
N ILE A 50 14.09 -6.63 -1.71
CA ILE A 50 13.45 -5.46 -1.10
C ILE A 50 11.96 -5.46 -1.44
N ALA A 51 11.12 -5.15 -0.43
CA ALA A 51 9.70 -4.92 -0.64
C ALA A 51 9.48 -3.54 -1.31
N GLY A 52 8.96 -3.56 -2.53
CA GLY A 52 8.54 -2.37 -3.28
C GLY A 52 7.07 -2.00 -3.04
N THR A 53 6.52 -1.13 -3.90
CA THR A 53 5.14 -0.64 -3.79
C THR A 53 4.14 -1.78 -3.70
N GLY A 54 3.19 -1.70 -2.76
CA GLY A 54 2.16 -2.73 -2.57
C GLY A 54 2.63 -3.97 -1.81
N CYS A 55 3.83 -3.93 -1.24
CA CYS A 55 4.42 -4.97 -0.41
C CYS A 55 4.95 -4.38 0.91
N TYR A 56 5.15 -5.21 1.93
CA TYR A 56 5.94 -4.88 3.11
C TYR A 56 6.76 -6.09 3.55
N SER A 57 7.92 -5.85 4.17
CA SER A 57 8.75 -6.90 4.76
C SER A 57 8.44 -7.06 6.25
N ARG A 58 8.50 -8.28 6.76
CA ARG A 58 8.47 -8.58 8.19
C ARG A 58 9.40 -9.73 8.53
N VAL A 59 9.87 -9.76 9.76
CA VAL A 59 10.62 -10.88 10.34
C VAL A 59 9.70 -11.67 11.26
N VAL A 60 9.68 -12.99 11.11
CA VAL A 60 8.79 -13.91 11.84
C VAL A 60 9.61 -15.02 12.48
N SER A 61 9.53 -15.14 13.80
CA SER A 61 10.01 -16.29 14.55
C SER A 61 9.03 -17.45 14.41
N LYS A 62 9.52 -18.60 13.96
CA LYS A 62 8.78 -19.85 13.85
C LYS A 62 8.82 -20.62 15.17
N PRO A 63 7.86 -21.55 15.40
CA PRO A 63 7.81 -22.35 16.62
C PRO A 63 8.99 -23.33 16.79
N ASP A 64 9.74 -23.59 15.71
CA ASP A 64 10.98 -24.38 15.70
C ASP A 64 12.21 -23.57 16.13
N GLY A 65 12.05 -22.29 16.51
CA GLY A 65 13.14 -21.39 16.88
C GLY A 65 13.80 -20.69 15.69
N ALA A 66 13.51 -21.11 14.46
CA ALA A 66 14.03 -20.46 13.26
C ALA A 66 13.38 -19.09 13.06
N VAL A 67 14.11 -18.15 12.46
CA VAL A 67 13.59 -16.82 12.14
C VAL A 67 13.57 -16.68 10.64
N SER A 68 12.46 -16.21 10.08
CA SER A 68 12.28 -16.03 8.64
C SER A 68 11.94 -14.60 8.28
N SER A 69 12.50 -14.06 7.21
CA SER A 69 12.03 -12.83 6.59
C SER A 69 10.99 -13.15 5.53
N GLN A 70 9.90 -12.38 5.53
CA GLN A 70 8.77 -12.55 4.65
C GLN A 70 8.39 -11.22 4.01
N ILE A 71 8.21 -11.20 2.70
CA ILE A 71 7.59 -10.09 1.98
C ILE A 71 6.13 -10.44 1.74
N ILE A 72 5.23 -9.57 2.17
CA ILE A 72 3.80 -9.78 2.13
C ILE A 72 3.15 -8.66 1.33
N THR A 73 2.12 -9.00 0.57
CA THR A 73 1.31 -8.04 -0.19
C THR A 73 0.42 -7.21 0.72
N THR A 74 0.34 -5.92 0.44
CA THR A 74 -0.65 -5.01 1.04
C THR A 74 -1.77 -4.65 0.07
N LEU A 75 -1.58 -4.93 -1.22
CA LEU A 75 -2.51 -4.58 -2.29
C LEU A 75 -2.97 -5.83 -3.04
N LEU A 76 -4.21 -5.77 -3.53
CA LEU A 76 -4.69 -6.68 -4.57
C LEU A 76 -4.06 -6.24 -5.89
N GLY A 77 -3.40 -7.15 -6.59
CA GLY A 77 -2.83 -6.81 -7.88
C GLY A 77 -1.94 -7.87 -8.47
N ILE A 78 -1.07 -7.44 -9.38
CA ILE A 78 -0.14 -8.30 -10.11
C ILE A 78 1.26 -8.07 -9.54
N VAL A 79 1.94 -9.16 -9.18
CA VAL A 79 3.33 -9.14 -8.74
C VAL A 79 4.23 -8.74 -9.90
N GLN A 80 5.12 -7.79 -9.66
CA GLN A 80 6.15 -7.37 -10.60
C GLN A 80 7.50 -7.32 -9.90
N TRP A 81 8.43 -8.15 -10.38
CA TRP A 81 9.83 -8.09 -10.02
C TRP A 81 10.57 -7.09 -10.92
N SER A 82 11.41 -6.27 -10.30
CA SER A 82 12.37 -5.39 -10.99
C SER A 82 13.71 -5.51 -10.28
N GLY A 83 14.59 -6.34 -10.84
CA GLY A 83 15.84 -6.72 -10.16
C GLY A 83 15.55 -7.41 -8.81
N ASN A 84 16.08 -6.84 -7.74
CA ASN A 84 15.90 -7.29 -6.36
C ASN A 84 14.63 -6.72 -5.68
N VAL A 85 13.82 -5.92 -6.36
CA VAL A 85 12.62 -5.31 -5.77
C VAL A 85 11.35 -6.06 -6.19
N VAL A 86 10.51 -6.41 -5.21
CA VAL A 86 9.20 -7.03 -5.42
C VAL A 86 8.08 -6.03 -5.18
N SER A 87 7.29 -5.72 -6.19
CA SER A 87 6.15 -4.81 -6.08
C SER A 87 4.84 -5.49 -6.50
N VAL A 88 3.71 -4.98 -6.00
CA VAL A 88 2.37 -5.34 -6.46
C VAL A 88 1.70 -4.10 -7.02
N ARG A 89 1.30 -4.19 -8.29
CA ARG A 89 0.58 -3.11 -8.97
C ARG A 89 -0.88 -3.50 -9.16
N GLN A 90 -1.77 -2.56 -8.87
CA GLN A 90 -3.18 -2.73 -9.23
C GLN A 90 -3.30 -2.78 -10.76
N PRO A 91 -4.16 -3.66 -11.32
CA PRO A 91 -4.52 -3.60 -12.72
C PRO A 91 -5.18 -2.24 -12.97
N THR A 92 -4.50 -1.35 -13.69
CA THR A 92 -5.11 -0.08 -14.09
C THR A 92 -6.27 -0.39 -15.02
N LYS A 93 -7.48 -0.02 -14.60
CA LYS A 93 -8.63 0.00 -15.49
C LYS A 93 -8.26 0.91 -16.66
N ARG A 94 -8.16 0.39 -17.89
CA ARG A 94 -8.06 1.24 -19.09
C ARG A 94 -9.24 2.19 -19.05
N ALA A 95 -9.01 3.44 -18.68
CA ALA A 95 -9.94 4.52 -18.92
C ALA A 95 -10.04 4.65 -20.44
N ARG A 96 -11.22 4.37 -21.00
CA ARG A 96 -11.57 4.96 -22.28
C ARG A 96 -11.65 6.47 -22.06
N ASP A 97 -10.94 7.20 -22.90
CA ASP A 97 -10.93 8.65 -23.09
C ASP A 97 -10.16 9.50 -22.05
N ALA A 98 -8.84 9.55 -22.26
CA ALA A 98 -8.06 10.80 -22.19
C ALA A 98 -6.81 10.63 -23.07
N THR A 99 -6.85 11.25 -24.24
CA THR A 99 -5.80 11.25 -25.26
C THR A 99 -4.61 12.07 -24.77
N THR A 100 -3.58 11.40 -24.26
CA THR A 100 -2.18 11.84 -24.42
C THR A 100 -1.35 10.57 -24.52
N ILE A 101 -1.18 10.12 -25.76
CA ILE A 101 -0.35 8.96 -26.08
C ILE A 101 1.08 9.48 -26.19
N GLU A 102 1.90 9.31 -25.15
CA GLU A 102 3.35 9.30 -25.35
C GLU A 102 3.72 7.95 -25.95
N VAL A 103 3.79 7.93 -27.28
CA VAL A 103 4.32 6.82 -28.05
C VAL A 103 5.81 6.73 -27.76
N VAL A 104 6.21 5.73 -26.98
CA VAL A 104 7.61 5.29 -26.92
C VAL A 104 7.95 4.66 -28.26
N SER A 105 8.55 5.45 -29.15
CA SER A 105 9.10 4.99 -30.43
C SER A 105 10.35 4.16 -30.18
N LEU A 106 10.25 2.85 -30.42
CA LEU A 106 11.38 1.94 -30.57
C LEU A 106 11.62 1.70 -32.07
N ASN A 107 12.88 1.94 -32.47
CA ASN A 107 13.56 1.48 -33.68
C ASN A 107 13.47 2.36 -34.95
N ALA A 108 14.54 3.15 -35.17
CA ALA A 108 15.18 3.22 -36.48
C ALA A 108 16.71 3.19 -36.28
N LEU A 109 17.29 2.08 -36.72
CA LEU A 109 18.71 1.75 -36.79
C LEU A 109 19.30 2.37 -38.08
N LYS A 110 20.44 3.06 -38.03
CA LYS A 110 21.61 2.88 -38.94
C LYS A 110 22.61 4.06 -38.93
N ASP A 111 23.84 3.68 -38.56
CA ASP A 111 25.13 4.03 -39.16
C ASP A 111 25.52 5.49 -39.46
N ALA A 112 26.40 5.98 -38.57
CA ALA A 112 27.73 6.55 -38.83
C ALA A 112 28.07 7.23 -40.18
N GLY A 113 28.55 8.48 -40.09
CA GLY A 113 29.89 8.80 -40.61
C GLY A 113 30.05 9.95 -41.62
N THR A 114 30.60 11.06 -41.10
CA THR A 114 31.73 11.86 -41.64
C THR A 114 31.53 13.06 -42.61
N CYS A 115 32.21 14.14 -42.20
CA CYS A 115 32.97 15.22 -42.88
C CYS A 115 32.30 16.31 -43.75
N GLY A 116 32.67 17.58 -43.48
CA GLY A 116 32.90 18.59 -44.53
C GLY A 116 32.42 20.04 -44.25
N ASP A 117 33.33 20.86 -43.71
CA ASP A 117 33.58 22.30 -43.92
C ASP A 117 32.52 23.32 -44.41
N SER A 118 32.52 24.48 -43.71
CA SER A 118 32.82 25.85 -44.22
C SER A 118 31.80 26.97 -43.91
N ALA A 119 32.40 28.13 -43.56
CA ALA A 119 31.95 29.52 -43.71
C ALA A 119 31.05 30.21 -42.65
N THR A 120 31.73 31.00 -41.81
CA THR A 120 31.42 32.29 -41.12
C THR A 120 30.62 33.35 -41.95
N PRO A 121 30.11 34.52 -41.42
CA PRO A 121 30.70 35.33 -40.32
C PRO A 121 29.79 36.23 -39.40
N ARG A 122 30.37 36.64 -38.25
CA ARG A 122 30.46 38.00 -37.57
C ARG A 122 29.16 38.80 -37.26
N LEU A 123 29.01 39.68 -36.26
CA LEU A 123 29.88 40.51 -35.37
C LEU A 123 28.93 41.03 -34.24
N SER A 124 29.27 41.14 -32.94
CA SER A 124 29.92 42.33 -32.36
C SER A 124 30.01 42.26 -30.81
N THR A 125 31.19 42.58 -30.28
CA THR A 125 31.62 42.93 -28.90
C THR A 125 31.39 44.44 -28.63
N PRO A 126 31.67 45.09 -27.46
CA PRO A 126 32.68 44.86 -26.36
C PRO A 126 32.08 44.96 -24.92
N GLY A 127 32.74 44.81 -23.76
CA GLY A 127 34.13 44.57 -23.31
C GLY A 127 34.24 44.80 -21.76
N GLU A 128 35.17 44.08 -21.11
CA GLU A 128 35.88 44.32 -19.80
C GLU A 128 35.11 44.35 -18.44
N ALA A 129 35.60 43.83 -17.29
CA ALA A 129 36.87 43.16 -16.91
C ALA A 129 36.73 42.28 -15.62
N THR A 130 37.55 41.20 -15.56
CA THR A 130 38.26 40.47 -14.45
C THR A 130 37.78 40.60 -12.97
N SER A 131 37.76 39.60 -12.08
CA SER A 131 38.58 38.39 -11.77
C SER A 131 37.77 37.53 -10.75
N SER A 132 37.89 36.21 -10.52
CA SER A 132 39.06 35.35 -10.28
C SER A 132 38.68 33.83 -10.32
N VAL A 133 39.54 33.00 -10.94
CA VAL A 133 40.07 31.64 -10.54
C VAL A 133 39.05 30.59 -10.04
N SER A 134 38.88 29.35 -10.55
CA SER A 134 39.76 28.38 -11.24
C SER A 134 38.95 27.24 -11.92
N GLU A 135 39.35 26.92 -13.16
CA GLU A 135 39.56 25.61 -13.82
C GLU A 135 38.54 24.42 -13.76
N THR A 136 37.89 24.20 -14.93
CA THR A 136 37.38 23.02 -15.70
C THR A 136 37.58 21.54 -15.24
N PRO A 137 36.84 20.51 -15.77
CA PRO A 137 35.84 20.54 -16.85
C PRO A 137 34.51 19.76 -16.64
N ALA A 138 33.60 20.03 -17.58
CA ALA A 138 32.30 19.44 -17.91
C ALA A 138 31.98 18.01 -17.43
N SER A 139 30.75 17.83 -16.92
CA SER A 139 30.05 16.55 -16.94
C SER A 139 28.54 16.78 -17.12
N THR A 140 28.11 16.45 -18.35
CA THR A 140 26.83 15.86 -18.73
C THR A 140 25.68 16.00 -17.73
N ALA A 141 24.70 16.84 -18.09
CA ALA A 141 23.40 16.91 -17.44
C ALA A 141 22.69 15.54 -17.56
N VAL A 142 22.85 14.71 -16.52
CA VAL A 142 22.05 13.50 -16.35
C VAL A 142 20.66 13.96 -15.90
N SER A 143 19.72 13.91 -16.85
CA SER A 143 18.29 13.87 -16.56
C SER A 143 18.02 12.67 -15.66
N THR A 144 18.08 12.93 -14.35
CA THR A 144 17.81 11.92 -13.33
C THR A 144 16.30 11.87 -13.20
N ALA A 145 15.68 10.90 -13.87
CA ALA A 145 14.33 10.45 -13.55
C ALA A 145 14.21 10.32 -12.02
N PRO A 146 13.11 10.76 -11.38
CA PRO A 146 13.02 10.79 -9.94
C PRO A 146 13.14 9.35 -9.42
N LYS A 147 14.35 9.02 -8.94
CA LYS A 147 14.59 7.84 -8.12
C LYS A 147 13.69 8.04 -6.92
N SER A 148 12.71 7.15 -6.75
CA SER A 148 11.80 7.13 -5.61
C SER A 148 12.64 7.03 -4.35
N LEU A 149 13.02 8.19 -3.80
CA LEU A 149 13.55 8.32 -2.47
C LEU A 149 12.46 7.78 -1.55
N TRP A 150 12.80 6.68 -0.89
CA TRP A 150 12.20 6.20 0.33
C TRP A 150 12.31 7.32 1.37
N ILE A 151 11.47 8.33 1.21
CA ILE A 151 11.27 9.27 2.29
C ILE A 151 10.52 8.44 3.32
N SER A 152 11.20 8.08 4.40
CA SER A 152 10.60 8.04 5.74
C SER A 152 9.99 9.42 5.98
N THR A 153 8.90 9.69 5.26
CA THR A 153 8.06 10.85 5.47
C THR A 153 7.37 10.46 6.74
N SER A 154 7.74 11.10 7.84
CA SER A 154 6.73 11.36 8.86
C SER A 154 5.58 12.03 8.11
N VAL A 155 4.58 11.24 7.72
CA VAL A 155 3.41 11.76 7.02
C VAL A 155 2.79 12.73 8.02
N PHE A 156 2.82 14.02 7.69
CA PHE A 156 2.11 15.09 8.39
C PHE A 156 0.61 14.86 8.26
N GLY A 157 0.10 13.80 8.89
CA GLY A 157 -1.28 13.36 8.82
C GLY A 157 -1.74 12.87 7.43
N PRO A 158 -2.78 12.03 7.38
CA PRO A 158 -3.47 11.72 6.13
C PRO A 158 -3.86 12.98 5.36
N ARG A 159 -3.63 13.00 4.05
CA ARG A 159 -4.07 14.09 3.16
C ARG A 159 -5.42 13.76 2.55
N MET A 160 -6.12 14.78 2.07
CA MET A 160 -7.35 14.60 1.29
C MET A 160 -7.09 13.69 0.09
N GLY A 161 -7.97 12.72 -0.12
CA GLY A 161 -7.84 11.72 -1.19
C GLY A 161 -7.01 10.49 -0.84
N ASP A 162 -6.27 10.49 0.28
CA ASP A 162 -5.52 9.31 0.72
C ASP A 162 -6.47 8.18 1.14
N ASN A 163 -6.01 6.94 0.94
CA ASN A 163 -6.71 5.76 1.43
C ASN A 163 -6.14 5.36 2.78
N VAL A 164 -6.99 5.35 3.80
CA VAL A 164 -6.60 5.01 5.17
C VAL A 164 -7.24 3.71 5.60
N HIS A 165 -6.50 2.94 6.40
CA HIS A 165 -7.04 1.82 7.14
C HIS A 165 -7.46 2.32 8.51
N LEU A 166 -8.75 2.25 8.77
CA LEU A 166 -9.38 2.66 10.01
C LEU A 166 -9.78 1.42 10.81
N ARG A 167 -9.32 1.30 12.04
CA ARG A 167 -9.86 0.35 13.00
C ARG A 167 -11.05 0.98 13.71
N VAL A 168 -12.24 0.43 13.52
CA VAL A 168 -13.46 0.90 14.16
C VAL A 168 -13.36 0.69 15.66
N VAL A 169 -13.56 1.75 16.42
CA VAL A 169 -13.51 1.74 17.90
C VAL A 169 -14.93 1.83 18.46
N ARG A 170 -15.79 2.61 17.81
CA ARG A 170 -17.17 2.80 18.24
C ARG A 170 -18.10 3.06 17.07
N VAL A 171 -19.20 2.33 17.00
CA VAL A 171 -20.29 2.61 16.07
C VAL A 171 -21.44 3.34 16.78
N SER A 172 -21.92 4.43 16.19
CA SER A 172 -23.07 5.21 16.66
C SER A 172 -24.20 5.21 15.61
N ARG A 173 -25.36 5.77 15.95
CA ARG A 173 -26.52 5.80 15.03
C ARG A 173 -26.24 6.57 13.74
N SER A 174 -25.42 7.63 13.79
CA SER A 174 -25.18 8.55 12.67
C SER A 174 -23.76 8.52 12.12
N PHE A 175 -22.82 7.87 12.79
CA PHE A 175 -21.43 7.75 12.33
C PHE A 175 -20.74 6.55 12.97
N ALA A 176 -19.66 6.10 12.34
CA ALA A 176 -18.66 5.21 12.92
C ALA A 176 -17.38 5.99 13.20
N TYR A 177 -16.78 5.71 14.35
CA TYR A 177 -15.56 6.34 14.82
C TYR A 177 -14.46 5.29 14.98
N GLY A 178 -13.25 5.63 14.57
CA GLY A 178 -12.11 4.72 14.66
C GLY A 178 -10.75 5.42 14.71
N GLU A 179 -9.72 4.59 14.84
CA GLU A 179 -8.32 5.00 14.81
C GLU A 179 -7.68 4.61 13.48
N ILE A 180 -6.94 5.53 12.87
CA ILE A 180 -6.24 5.30 11.61
C ILE A 180 -4.93 4.57 11.93
N ILE A 181 -4.82 3.34 11.42
CA ILE A 181 -3.67 2.45 11.66
C ILE A 181 -2.68 2.46 10.50
N ALA A 182 -3.12 2.82 9.29
CA ALA A 182 -2.26 2.92 8.12
C ALA A 182 -2.78 3.95 7.11
N VAL A 183 -1.87 4.56 6.35
CA VAL A 183 -2.15 5.49 5.25
C VAL A 183 -1.48 4.95 3.99
N ASN A 184 -2.24 4.80 2.90
CA ASN A 184 -1.80 4.28 1.61
C ASN A 184 -1.01 2.94 1.70
N GLY A 185 -1.38 2.09 2.67
CA GLY A 185 -0.73 0.80 2.91
C GLY A 185 0.51 0.86 3.80
N THR A 186 0.91 2.05 4.27
CA THR A 186 2.01 2.24 5.22
C THR A 186 1.44 2.43 6.63
N TRP A 187 1.92 1.63 7.59
CA TRP A 187 1.52 1.75 8.99
C TRP A 187 1.83 3.15 9.53
N CYS A 188 0.90 3.72 10.28
CA CYS A 188 1.16 4.92 11.04
C CYS A 188 2.15 4.57 12.15
N SER A 189 3.23 5.34 12.29
CA SER A 189 4.20 5.25 13.38
C SER A 189 3.59 5.75 14.70
N ASN A 190 2.50 5.12 15.12
CA ASN A 190 1.85 5.34 16.40
C ASN A 190 2.04 4.12 17.28
N SER A 191 3.26 3.60 17.32
CA SER A 191 3.72 2.62 18.31
C SER A 191 3.94 3.33 19.65
N GLY A 192 2.88 3.92 20.20
CA GLY A 192 2.79 4.12 21.64
C GLY A 192 2.51 2.76 22.24
N SER A 193 3.48 2.23 22.98
CA SER A 193 3.35 1.08 23.87
C SER A 193 2.00 1.07 24.61
N ASN A 194 1.19 0.03 24.41
CA ASN A 194 0.79 -0.87 25.49
C ASN A 194 -0.16 -1.97 25.00
N GLY A 195 0.27 -3.22 25.20
CA GLY A 195 -0.68 -4.27 25.52
C GLY A 195 -1.41 -3.90 26.80
N GLY A 196 -2.74 -4.01 26.79
CA GLY A 196 -3.59 -3.84 27.96
C GLY A 196 -4.31 -2.49 28.00
N GLY A 197 -5.63 -2.56 27.79
CA GLY A 197 -6.62 -1.68 28.42
C GLY A 197 -6.55 -0.17 28.16
N GLY A 198 -7.45 0.30 27.28
CA GLY A 198 -8.16 1.58 27.43
C GLY A 198 -7.34 2.88 27.48
N GLY A 199 -7.36 3.64 26.38
CA GLY A 199 -7.06 5.08 26.44
C GLY A 199 -6.22 5.58 25.27
N ALA A 200 -6.89 6.15 24.27
CA ALA A 200 -6.28 6.79 23.12
C ALA A 200 -5.37 7.96 23.51
N LEU A 201 -4.08 7.92 23.17
CA LEU A 201 -3.19 9.09 23.27
C LEU A 201 -2.17 9.10 22.12
N GLY A 202 -2.56 9.67 20.98
CA GLY A 202 -1.62 10.16 19.95
C GLY A 202 -1.98 9.87 18.49
N GLY A 203 -2.84 8.89 18.21
CA GLY A 203 -3.14 8.46 16.84
C GLY A 203 -4.03 9.41 16.05
N PHE A 204 -3.96 9.33 14.71
CA PHE A 204 -4.95 9.97 13.85
C PHE A 204 -6.30 9.23 13.97
N ARG A 205 -7.39 9.98 14.01
CA ARG A 205 -8.75 9.48 14.23
C ARG A 205 -9.57 9.70 12.98
N GLY A 206 -10.50 8.79 12.71
CA GLY A 206 -11.39 8.87 11.55
C GLY A 206 -12.85 8.79 11.97
N VAL A 207 -13.68 9.58 11.29
CA VAL A 207 -15.14 9.53 11.40
C VAL A 207 -15.73 9.26 10.02
N ILE A 208 -16.51 8.18 9.91
CA ILE A 208 -17.31 7.86 8.73
C ILE A 208 -18.77 8.17 9.07
N ARG A 209 -19.36 9.17 8.41
CA ARG A 209 -20.75 9.55 8.65
C ARG A 209 -21.70 8.65 7.87
N MET A 210 -22.95 8.54 8.30
CA MET A 210 -23.97 7.71 7.65
C MET A 210 -24.10 8.03 6.16
N GLU A 211 -24.15 9.31 5.79
CA GLU A 211 -24.26 9.73 4.41
C GLU A 211 -23.08 9.25 3.56
N ASP A 212 -21.90 9.10 4.15
CA ASP A 212 -20.66 8.68 3.48
C ASP A 212 -20.50 7.14 3.40
N ILE A 213 -21.53 6.40 3.83
CA ILE A 213 -21.71 4.96 3.66
C ILE A 213 -22.76 4.75 2.57
N ARG A 214 -22.35 4.71 1.32
CA ARG A 214 -23.29 4.50 0.20
C ARG A 214 -22.59 3.91 -1.01
N PRO A 215 -23.31 3.19 -1.89
CA PRO A 215 -22.70 2.65 -3.09
C PRO A 215 -22.28 3.78 -4.05
N PHE A 216 -21.24 3.52 -4.85
CA PHE A 216 -20.74 4.47 -5.85
C PHE A 216 -21.81 4.88 -6.87
N LYS A 217 -22.66 3.94 -7.26
CA LYS A 217 -23.83 4.15 -8.14
C LYS A 217 -25.09 3.66 -7.43
N PRO A 218 -25.77 4.52 -6.66
CA PRO A 218 -26.99 4.14 -5.97
C PRO A 218 -28.08 3.80 -6.98
N ARG A 219 -28.70 2.63 -6.79
CA ARG A 219 -29.93 2.28 -7.49
C ARG A 219 -31.13 2.95 -6.80
N LYS A 220 -32.30 2.93 -7.44
CA LYS A 220 -33.53 3.57 -6.93
C LYS A 220 -33.92 3.08 -5.52
N ASP A 221 -33.60 1.83 -5.21
CA ASP A 221 -33.79 1.14 -3.93
C ASP A 221 -32.68 1.44 -2.88
N GLN A 222 -31.58 2.07 -3.31
CA GLN A 222 -30.38 2.33 -2.48
C GLN A 222 -30.15 3.84 -2.27
N LEU A 223 -31.20 4.65 -2.37
CA LEU A 223 -31.13 6.10 -2.16
C LEU A 223 -30.89 6.46 -0.70
N SER A 224 -31.33 5.60 0.24
CA SER A 224 -31.03 5.75 1.65
C SER A 224 -29.73 5.00 1.99
N PRO A 225 -28.74 5.67 2.62
CA PRO A 225 -27.56 4.98 3.12
C PRO A 225 -27.95 3.98 4.22
N PRO A 226 -27.27 2.82 4.33
CA PRO A 226 -27.45 1.91 5.46
C PRO A 226 -27.01 2.57 6.77
N PRO A 227 -27.65 2.21 7.90
CA PRO A 227 -27.22 2.69 9.20
C PRO A 227 -25.80 2.16 9.51
N PRO A 228 -24.94 2.94 10.19
CA PRO A 228 -23.58 2.51 10.53
C PRO A 228 -23.52 1.18 11.30
N ALA A 229 -24.54 0.85 12.09
CA ALA A 229 -24.62 -0.41 12.84
C ALA A 229 -24.78 -1.66 11.95
N ASP A 230 -25.35 -1.49 10.75
CA ASP A 230 -25.45 -2.57 9.75
C ASP A 230 -24.19 -2.63 8.87
N ALA A 231 -23.49 -1.50 8.74
CA ALA A 231 -22.29 -1.36 7.93
C ALA A 231 -21.01 -1.83 8.65
N PHE A 232 -20.90 -1.55 9.95
CA PHE A 232 -19.67 -1.70 10.73
C PHE A 232 -19.96 -2.27 12.11
N GLN A 233 -18.95 -2.93 12.68
CA GLN A 233 -18.90 -3.26 14.11
C GLN A 233 -17.58 -2.85 14.73
N ASP A 234 -17.59 -2.76 16.06
CA ASP A 234 -16.40 -2.45 16.84
C ASP A 234 -15.30 -3.49 16.59
N GLY A 235 -14.10 -3.01 16.29
CA GLY A 235 -12.94 -3.82 15.96
C GLY A 235 -12.79 -4.16 14.48
N ASP A 236 -13.77 -3.87 13.61
CA ASP A 236 -13.61 -4.03 12.17
C ASP A 236 -12.50 -3.12 11.61
N VAL A 237 -11.80 -3.57 10.58
CA VAL A 237 -10.84 -2.75 9.82
C VAL A 237 -11.48 -2.34 8.50
N VAL A 238 -11.55 -1.03 8.27
CA VAL A 238 -12.23 -0.41 7.14
C VAL A 238 -11.20 0.36 6.31
N VAL A 239 -11.19 0.13 5.01
CA VAL A 239 -10.49 1.02 4.06
C VAL A 239 -11.44 2.14 3.68
N ALA A 240 -11.02 3.38 3.89
CA ALA A 240 -11.79 4.57 3.56
C ALA A 240 -10.90 5.64 2.94
N THR A 241 -11.51 6.54 2.17
CA THR A 241 -10.81 7.69 1.57
C THR A 241 -10.99 8.93 2.46
N VAL A 242 -9.93 9.70 2.67
CA VAL A 242 -9.98 10.95 3.42
C VAL A 242 -10.69 12.03 2.61
N LEU A 243 -11.76 12.59 3.17
CA LEU A 243 -12.47 13.73 2.58
C LEU A 243 -11.87 15.06 3.04
N SER A 244 -11.72 15.21 4.35
CA SER A 244 -11.29 16.45 4.97
C SER A 244 -10.75 16.20 6.36
N GLN A 245 -10.06 17.20 6.90
CA GLN A 245 -9.62 17.22 8.29
C GLN A 245 -10.63 18.07 9.09
N SER A 246 -11.28 17.48 10.07
CA SER A 246 -12.22 18.19 10.97
C SER A 246 -11.53 18.90 12.12
N ASP A 247 -10.44 18.30 12.62
CA ASP A 247 -9.65 18.82 13.73
C ASP A 247 -8.19 18.37 13.56
N VAL A 248 -7.26 18.83 14.41
CA VAL A 248 -5.82 18.59 14.32
C VAL A 248 -5.46 17.12 14.09
N ARG A 249 -6.21 16.17 14.66
CA ARG A 249 -5.99 14.73 14.48
C ARG A 249 -7.21 13.95 14.02
N GLN A 250 -8.33 14.62 13.70
CA GLN A 250 -9.58 13.94 13.33
C GLN A 250 -9.94 14.22 11.88
N TYR A 251 -10.19 13.15 11.13
CA TYR A 251 -10.48 13.17 9.69
C TYR A 251 -11.90 12.70 9.41
N GLN A 252 -12.55 13.35 8.45
CA GLN A 252 -13.78 12.84 7.83
C GLN A 252 -13.40 11.89 6.71
N LEU A 253 -14.01 10.70 6.74
CA LEU A 253 -13.68 9.60 5.86
C LEU A 253 -14.93 9.16 5.09
N SER A 254 -14.70 8.64 3.89
CA SER A 254 -15.76 8.14 3.00
C SER A 254 -15.50 6.73 2.54
N THR A 255 -16.57 5.95 2.41
CA THR A 255 -16.52 4.58 1.88
C THR A 255 -17.27 4.45 0.55
N VAL A 256 -17.54 5.57 -0.12
CA VAL A 256 -18.31 5.59 -1.38
C VAL A 256 -17.60 4.85 -2.51
N ALA A 257 -16.27 4.96 -2.59
CA ALA A 257 -15.49 4.32 -3.64
C ALA A 257 -15.63 2.79 -3.61
N GLU A 258 -15.52 2.14 -4.78
CA GLU A 258 -15.76 0.70 -4.95
C GLU A 258 -14.79 -0.15 -4.12
N HIS A 259 -13.55 0.30 -3.96
CA HIS A 259 -12.51 -0.40 -3.20
C HIS A 259 -12.54 -0.12 -1.69
N CYS A 260 -13.44 0.76 -1.23
CA CYS A 260 -13.58 1.09 0.18
C CYS A 260 -14.63 0.23 0.88
N GLY A 261 -14.41 -0.04 2.17
CA GLY A 261 -15.28 -0.87 3.00
C GLY A 261 -14.48 -1.71 3.99
N VAL A 262 -15.18 -2.59 4.69
CA VAL A 262 -14.65 -3.53 5.68
C VAL A 262 -13.74 -4.54 4.96
N VAL A 263 -12.46 -4.52 5.27
CA VAL A 263 -11.44 -5.45 4.74
C VAL A 263 -11.11 -6.57 5.73
N GLU A 264 -11.37 -6.35 7.01
CA GLU A 264 -11.19 -7.37 8.03
C GLU A 264 -12.28 -7.24 9.09
N ALA A 265 -12.96 -8.35 9.35
CA ALA A 265 -13.98 -8.47 10.37
C ALA A 265 -13.92 -9.85 11.01
N PHE A 266 -14.30 -9.91 12.28
CA PHE A 266 -14.32 -11.13 13.06
C PHE A 266 -15.69 -11.36 13.67
N THR A 267 -16.05 -12.64 13.77
CA THR A 267 -17.22 -13.08 14.54
C THR A 267 -16.78 -14.07 15.61
N VAL A 268 -17.49 -14.11 16.73
CA VAL A 268 -17.26 -15.09 17.79
C VAL A 268 -18.22 -16.25 17.55
N LEU A 269 -17.65 -17.44 17.34
CA LEU A 269 -18.41 -18.68 17.26
C LEU A 269 -18.20 -19.46 18.55
N ASN A 270 -19.29 -19.80 19.23
CA ASN A 270 -19.23 -20.74 20.35
C ASN A 270 -19.42 -22.16 19.80
N SER A 271 -18.39 -22.99 19.94
CA SER A 271 -18.45 -24.41 19.57
C SER A 271 -17.91 -25.22 20.73
N ASN A 272 -18.73 -26.13 21.25
CA ASN A 272 -18.38 -27.05 22.33
C ASN A 272 -17.86 -26.34 23.61
N GLY A 273 -18.45 -25.19 23.95
CA GLY A 273 -18.10 -24.42 25.15
C GLY A 273 -16.81 -23.61 25.05
N ARG A 274 -16.15 -23.58 23.89
CA ARG A 274 -15.02 -22.68 23.62
C ARG A 274 -15.44 -21.59 22.64
N GLU A 275 -15.22 -20.35 23.03
CA GLU A 275 -15.35 -19.21 22.12
C GLU A 275 -14.15 -19.16 21.17
N ARG A 276 -14.43 -19.18 19.87
CA ARG A 276 -13.41 -19.05 18.83
C ARG A 276 -13.72 -17.82 17.99
N ARG A 277 -12.73 -16.93 17.86
CA ARG A 277 -12.80 -15.80 16.92
C ARG A 277 -12.50 -16.31 15.51
N VAL A 278 -13.40 -16.04 14.57
CA VAL A 278 -13.34 -16.50 13.19
C VAL A 278 -13.36 -15.28 12.28
N ARG A 279 -12.41 -15.20 11.36
CA ARG A 279 -12.36 -14.14 10.35
C ARG A 279 -13.46 -14.37 9.31
N LEU A 280 -14.26 -13.34 9.06
CA LEU A 280 -15.27 -13.37 8.02
C LEU A 280 -14.62 -13.28 6.63
N ARG A 281 -15.24 -13.89 5.62
CA ARG A 281 -14.79 -13.85 4.22
C ARG A 281 -15.70 -12.96 3.39
N HIS A 282 -15.10 -12.20 2.48
CA HIS A 282 -15.82 -11.44 1.49
C HIS A 282 -16.58 -12.35 0.53
N ILE A 283 -17.73 -11.87 0.08
CA ILE A 283 -18.50 -12.48 -0.99
C ILE A 283 -18.24 -11.61 -2.23
N PRO A 284 -17.78 -12.18 -3.36
CA PRO A 284 -17.58 -11.41 -4.58
C PRO A 284 -18.86 -10.68 -4.99
N GLU A 285 -18.68 -9.47 -5.51
CA GLU A 285 -19.77 -8.59 -5.99
C GLU A 285 -20.81 -8.17 -4.93
N CYS A 286 -20.65 -8.58 -3.66
CA CYS A 286 -21.55 -8.24 -2.58
C CYS A 286 -20.92 -7.19 -1.65
N ARG A 287 -21.54 -6.02 -1.53
CA ARG A 287 -21.11 -4.98 -0.56
C ARG A 287 -21.75 -5.11 0.80
N ASP A 288 -22.88 -5.79 0.96
CA ASP A 288 -23.66 -5.64 2.20
C ASP A 288 -23.47 -6.81 3.18
N MET A 289 -22.70 -7.83 2.79
CA MET A 289 -22.54 -9.04 3.58
C MET A 289 -21.15 -9.66 3.48
N MET A 290 -20.70 -10.24 4.60
CA MET A 290 -19.59 -11.19 4.65
C MET A 290 -20.10 -12.55 5.12
N LYS A 291 -19.43 -13.62 4.69
CA LYS A 291 -19.77 -14.99 5.05
C LYS A 291 -18.80 -15.53 6.10
N CYS A 292 -19.32 -16.14 7.16
CA CYS A 292 -18.50 -16.94 8.06
C CYS A 292 -18.16 -18.29 7.38
N PRO A 293 -16.88 -18.64 7.23
CA PRO A 293 -16.49 -19.87 6.54
C PRO A 293 -16.83 -21.14 7.31
N LEU A 294 -16.95 -21.07 8.65
CA LEU A 294 -17.21 -22.24 9.48
C LEU A 294 -18.70 -22.51 9.67
N SER A 295 -19.49 -21.49 9.97
CA SER A 295 -20.94 -21.64 10.19
C SER A 295 -21.78 -21.45 8.92
N GLY A 296 -21.21 -20.87 7.86
CA GLY A 296 -21.95 -20.49 6.66
C GLY A 296 -22.85 -19.27 6.83
N ASN A 297 -23.01 -18.76 8.06
CA ASN A 297 -23.85 -17.62 8.38
C ASN A 297 -23.36 -16.34 7.70
N LEU A 298 -24.31 -15.51 7.30
CA LEU A 298 -24.06 -14.22 6.68
C LEU A 298 -24.13 -13.12 7.73
N HIS A 299 -23.16 -12.21 7.69
CA HIS A 299 -23.05 -11.08 8.61
C HIS A 299 -23.11 -9.78 7.81
N ARG A 300 -23.97 -8.85 8.22
CA ARG A 300 -24.07 -7.53 7.59
C ARG A 300 -22.79 -6.74 7.84
N ARG A 301 -22.15 -6.30 6.76
CA ARG A 301 -20.93 -5.48 6.74
C ARG A 301 -20.85 -4.74 5.42
N TRP A 302 -20.43 -3.48 5.45
CA TRP A 302 -20.20 -2.66 4.27
C TRP A 302 -18.83 -2.95 3.66
N CYS A 303 -18.79 -3.87 2.72
CA CYS A 303 -17.61 -4.45 2.10
C CYS A 303 -17.17 -3.67 0.84
N PRO A 304 -15.88 -3.78 0.46
CA PRO A 304 -15.42 -3.38 -0.85
C PRO A 304 -15.98 -4.31 -1.93
N LEU A 305 -16.17 -3.79 -3.14
CA LEU A 305 -16.68 -4.54 -4.28
C LEU A 305 -15.53 -5.32 -4.94
N ILE A 306 -15.38 -6.59 -4.55
CA ILE A 306 -14.38 -7.50 -5.14
C ILE A 306 -15.00 -8.15 -6.37
N ARG A 307 -14.42 -7.93 -7.56
CA ARG A 307 -14.84 -8.60 -8.80
C ARG A 307 -14.19 -9.99 -8.87
N LEU A 308 -14.96 -10.98 -9.34
CA LEU A 308 -14.38 -12.25 -9.79
C LEU A 308 -13.54 -11.96 -11.04
N VAL A 309 -12.26 -12.30 -10.98
CA VAL A 309 -11.34 -12.27 -12.12
C VAL A 309 -11.21 -13.69 -12.65
#